data_AF-A0A0X8HGY8-F1
#
_entry.id   AF-A0A0X8HGY8-F1
#
_cell.length_a   1.000
_cell.length_b   1.000
_cell.length_c   1.000
_cell.angle_alpha   90.00
_cell.angle_beta   90.00
_cell.angle_gamma   90.00
#
_symmetry.space_group_name_H-M   'P 1'
#
loop_
_entity.id
_entity.type
_entity.pdbx_description
1 polymer ?
#
loop_
_entity_poly.entity_id
_entity_poly.type
_entity_poly.pdbx_seq_one_letter_code
_entity_poly.pdbx_strand_id
1 'polypeptide(L)'
;MHPTRSVEARRDPQAWQTALDRALAAHESEDALAHYPHVAFAFPSSSPNPYSGDYPLLNYREPKEWAPTRGWRGRPAPDRAPAGEKYSPPVRFTRGKAWSSH
;
A
#
# COMPACT_ATOMS: atom_id res chain seq x y z
N MET A 1 -3.66 -34.09 5.02
CA MET A 1 -3.29 -32.85 5.76
C MET A 1 -2.35 -32.05 4.88
N HIS A 2 -2.76 -30.88 4.38
CA HIS A 2 -1.88 -29.94 3.67
C HIS A 2 -2.16 -28.51 4.19
N PRO A 3 -1.18 -27.79 4.75
CA PRO A 3 -1.35 -26.41 5.16
C PRO A 3 -0.91 -25.48 4.01
N THR A 4 -1.63 -25.43 2.88
CA THR A 4 -1.34 -24.44 1.82
C THR A 4 -2.06 -23.10 2.03
N ARG A 5 -3.08 -23.09 2.91
CA ARG A 5 -3.96 -21.94 3.12
C ARG A 5 -3.25 -20.68 3.64
N SER A 6 -2.10 -20.83 4.31
CA SER A 6 -1.36 -19.69 4.88
C SER A 6 -0.48 -18.94 3.88
N VAL A 7 -0.10 -19.55 2.76
CA VAL A 7 0.72 -18.89 1.71
C VAL A 7 -0.17 -18.17 0.69
N GLU A 8 -1.34 -18.75 0.38
CA GLU A 8 -2.35 -18.13 -0.49
C GLU A 8 -2.99 -16.92 0.20
N ALA A 9 -3.24 -16.98 1.50
CA ALA A 9 -3.73 -15.83 2.28
C ALA A 9 -2.74 -14.64 2.30
N ARG A 10 -1.42 -14.89 2.20
CA ARG A 10 -0.41 -13.83 2.05
C ARG A 10 -0.45 -13.16 0.69
N ARG A 11 -1.12 -13.75 -0.31
CA ARG A 11 -1.18 -13.24 -1.69
C ARG A 11 -2.56 -12.73 -2.09
N ASP A 12 -3.55 -12.71 -1.20
CA ASP A 12 -4.87 -12.19 -1.52
C ASP A 12 -4.86 -10.65 -1.47
N PRO A 13 -4.89 -9.94 -2.62
CA PRO A 13 -4.75 -8.50 -2.63
C PRO A 13 -5.93 -7.82 -1.92
N GLN A 14 -7.10 -8.44 -1.96
CA GLN A 14 -8.32 -7.92 -1.33
C GLN A 14 -8.22 -7.91 0.20
N ALA A 15 -7.66 -8.96 0.82
CA ALA A 15 -7.40 -9.02 2.25
C ALA A 15 -6.41 -7.94 2.68
N TRP A 16 -5.35 -7.71 1.90
CA TRP A 16 -4.38 -6.64 2.15
C TRP A 16 -4.98 -5.25 1.99
N GLN A 17 -5.80 -5.02 0.95
CA GLN A 17 -6.55 -3.77 0.79
C GLN A 17 -7.52 -3.53 1.96
N THR A 18 -8.21 -4.58 2.43
CA THR A 18 -9.12 -4.49 3.57
C THR A 18 -8.37 -4.19 4.87
N ALA A 19 -7.20 -4.80 5.07
CA ALA A 19 -6.36 -4.51 6.23
C ALA A 19 -5.81 -3.07 6.19
N LEU A 20 -5.37 -2.61 5.03
CA LEU A 20 -4.90 -1.24 4.83
C LEU A 20 -6.04 -0.22 5.03
N ASP A 21 -7.22 -0.50 4.51
CA ASP A 21 -8.43 0.31 4.72
C ASP A 21 -8.74 0.48 6.21
N ARG A 22 -8.82 -0.63 6.94
CA ARG A 22 -9.07 -0.63 8.40
C ARG A 22 -7.98 0.11 9.16
N ALA A 23 -6.72 -0.11 8.81
CA ALA A 23 -5.59 0.55 9.46
C ALA A 23 -5.64 2.07 9.25
N LEU A 24 -5.92 2.53 8.03
CA LEU A 24 -6.07 3.95 7.72
C LEU A 24 -7.32 4.54 8.40
N ALA A 25 -8.45 3.83 8.39
CA ALA A 25 -9.67 4.28 9.06
C ALA A 25 -9.50 4.44 10.58
N ALA A 26 -8.76 3.53 11.22
CA ALA A 26 -8.41 3.60 12.63
C ALA A 26 -7.29 4.61 12.94
N HIS A 27 -6.59 5.13 11.93
CA HIS A 27 -5.47 6.04 12.14
C HIS A 27 -5.97 7.45 12.46
N GLU A 28 -5.81 7.89 13.70
CA GLU A 28 -6.36 9.17 14.18
C GLU A 28 -5.65 10.40 13.59
N SER A 29 -4.40 10.25 13.15
CA SER A 29 -3.59 11.31 12.56
C SER A 29 -3.99 11.64 11.11
N GLU A 30 -3.63 12.84 10.67
CA GLU A 30 -3.77 13.28 9.27
C GLU A 30 -2.68 12.68 8.35
N ASP A 31 -1.70 11.99 8.93
CA ASP A 31 -0.54 11.43 8.27
C ASP A 31 -0.34 9.98 8.70
N ALA A 32 -0.24 9.08 7.72
CA ALA A 32 0.01 7.66 7.92
C ALA A 32 1.11 7.18 6.96
N LEU A 33 2.01 6.31 7.44
CA LEU A 33 3.07 5.72 6.63
C LEU A 33 2.87 4.21 6.55
N ALA A 34 2.81 3.69 5.33
CA ALA A 34 2.73 2.26 5.06
C ALA A 34 4.03 1.76 4.41
N HIS A 35 4.56 0.65 4.92
CA HIS A 35 5.72 -0.02 4.33
C HIS A 35 5.43 -0.50 2.91
N TYR A 36 6.42 -0.40 2.03
CA TYR A 36 6.28 -0.76 0.62
C TYR A 36 5.69 -2.18 0.41
N PRO A 37 6.18 -3.24 1.08
CA PRO A 37 5.66 -4.59 0.85
C PRO A 37 4.17 -4.71 1.12
N HIS A 38 3.65 -4.07 2.18
CA HIS A 38 2.22 -4.10 2.51
C HIS A 38 1.35 -3.47 1.41
N VAL A 39 1.81 -2.35 0.87
CA VAL A 39 1.09 -1.66 -0.21
C VAL A 39 1.25 -2.43 -1.53
N ALA A 40 2.41 -3.03 -1.78
CA ALA A 40 2.65 -3.87 -2.94
C ALA A 40 1.78 -5.13 -2.94
N PHE A 41 1.56 -5.76 -1.78
CA PHE A 41 0.62 -6.88 -1.68
C PHE A 41 -0.84 -6.45 -1.85
N ALA A 42 -1.21 -5.24 -1.41
CA ALA A 42 -2.55 -4.69 -1.63
C ALA A 42 -2.81 -4.31 -3.10
N PHE A 43 -1.79 -3.79 -3.78
CA PHE A 43 -1.88 -3.29 -5.16
C PHE A 43 -0.75 -3.86 -6.03
N PRO A 44 -0.76 -5.18 -6.28
CA PRO A 44 0.27 -5.82 -7.06
C PRO A 44 0.16 -5.43 -8.53
N SER A 45 1.28 -5.03 -9.13
CA SER A 45 1.40 -4.91 -10.57
C SER A 45 1.42 -6.29 -11.22
N SER A 46 0.90 -6.36 -12.46
CA SER A 46 1.03 -7.56 -13.30
C SER A 46 2.49 -7.87 -13.68
N SER A 47 3.38 -6.89 -13.54
CA SER A 47 4.82 -7.09 -13.79
C SER A 47 5.53 -7.62 -12.55
N PRO A 48 6.48 -8.56 -12.70
CA PRO A 48 7.30 -9.02 -11.59
C PRO A 48 8.17 -7.89 -11.04
N ASN A 49 8.52 -7.97 -9.76
CA ASN A 49 9.43 -7.02 -9.14
C ASN A 49 10.87 -7.31 -9.57
N PRO A 50 11.57 -6.37 -10.25
CA PRO A 50 12.93 -6.60 -10.70
C PRO A 50 13.97 -6.47 -9.58
N TYR A 51 13.59 -5.96 -8.40
CA TYR A 51 14.51 -5.66 -7.29
C TYR A 51 14.41 -6.62 -6.12
N SER A 52 13.29 -7.36 -5.98
CA SER A 52 13.08 -8.31 -4.88
C SER A 52 12.14 -9.43 -5.31
N GLY A 53 12.40 -10.66 -4.86
CA GLY A 53 11.52 -11.82 -5.05
C GLY A 53 10.51 -12.02 -3.91
N ASP A 54 10.63 -11.26 -2.82
CA ASP A 54 9.84 -11.46 -1.60
C ASP A 54 8.45 -10.85 -1.68
N TYR A 55 8.28 -9.79 -2.48
CA TYR A 55 7.02 -9.07 -2.67
C TYR A 55 6.84 -8.60 -4.12
N PRO A 56 5.58 -8.51 -4.61
CA PRO A 56 5.29 -8.08 -5.98
C PRO A 56 5.70 -6.62 -6.21
N LEU A 57 5.75 -6.21 -7.48
CA LEU A 57 5.98 -4.80 -7.81
C LEU A 57 4.71 -4.01 -7.46
N LEU A 58 4.84 -2.89 -6.76
CA LEU A 58 3.71 -2.00 -6.50
C LEU A 58 3.22 -1.33 -7.79
N ASN A 59 1.93 -1.48 -8.09
CA ASN A 59 1.25 -0.64 -9.07
C ASN A 59 0.88 0.70 -8.42
N TYR A 60 1.69 1.75 -8.59
CA TYR A 60 1.44 3.07 -7.97
C TYR A 60 0.16 3.77 -8.44
N ARG A 61 -0.45 3.35 -9.55
CA ARG A 61 -1.69 3.93 -10.04
C ARG A 61 -2.88 3.57 -9.13
N GLU A 62 -2.96 2.32 -8.73
CA GLU A 62 -4.08 1.80 -7.93
C GLU A 62 -4.22 2.43 -6.54
N PRO A 63 -3.19 2.56 -5.68
CA PRO A 63 -3.32 3.23 -4.39
C PRO A 63 -3.63 4.73 -4.57
N LYS A 64 -3.23 5.34 -5.68
CA LYS A 64 -3.54 6.75 -6.01
C LYS A 64 -5.02 6.93 -6.40
N GLU A 65 -5.65 5.93 -7.00
CA GLU A 65 -7.09 5.92 -7.34
C GLU A 65 -7.94 5.43 -6.16
N TRP A 66 -7.44 4.47 -5.40
CA TRP A 66 -8.10 3.86 -4.25
C TRP A 66 -8.15 4.78 -3.02
N ALA A 67 -7.03 5.42 -2.65
CA ALA A 67 -6.96 6.23 -1.43
C ALA A 67 -7.97 7.40 -1.39
N PRO A 68 -8.19 8.16 -2.50
CA PRO A 68 -9.15 9.27 -2.50
C PRO A 68 -10.59 8.86 -2.19
N THR A 69 -11.00 7.65 -2.59
CA THR A 69 -12.34 7.13 -2.27
C THR A 69 -12.60 6.96 -0.77
N ARG A 70 -11.53 6.99 0.04
CA ARG A 70 -11.53 6.83 1.50
C ARG A 70 -11.10 8.10 2.23
N GLY A 71 -10.99 9.23 1.52
CA GLY A 71 -10.52 10.50 2.10
C GLY A 71 -9.00 10.59 2.29
N TRP A 72 -8.23 9.67 1.70
CA TRP A 72 -6.77 9.64 1.78
C TRP A 72 -6.12 10.04 0.45
N ARG A 73 -4.87 10.48 0.49
CA ARG A 73 -4.01 10.69 -0.68
C ARG A 73 -2.75 9.87 -0.52
N GLY A 74 -2.56 8.87 -1.36
CA GLY A 74 -1.33 8.06 -1.39
C GLY A 74 -0.25 8.72 -2.25
N ARG A 75 0.95 8.87 -1.71
CA ARG A 75 2.16 9.28 -2.44
C ARG A 75 3.38 8.47 -2.00
N PRO A 76 4.32 8.15 -2.90
CA PRO A 76 5.61 7.60 -2.50
C PRO A 76 6.32 8.60 -1.56
N ALA A 77 6.97 8.09 -0.52
CA ALA A 77 7.77 8.86 0.43
C ALA A 77 9.23 8.39 0.41
N PRO A 78 10.00 8.69 -0.66
CA PRO A 78 11.40 8.29 -0.76
C PRO A 78 12.26 8.87 0.35
N ASP A 79 11.93 10.06 0.85
CA ASP A 79 12.61 10.69 2.00
C ASP A 79 12.44 9.91 3.32
N ARG A 80 11.48 8.98 3.37
CA ARG A 80 11.23 8.10 4.53
C ARG A 80 11.76 6.68 4.29
N ALA A 81 12.37 6.40 3.15
CA ALA A 81 12.93 5.09 2.86
C ALA A 81 14.18 4.85 3.75
N PRO A 82 14.32 3.66 4.38
CA PRO A 82 15.56 3.28 5.06
C PRO A 82 16.73 3.27 4.08
N ALA A 83 17.95 3.51 4.60
CA ALA A 83 19.17 3.38 3.83
C ALA A 83 19.33 1.92 3.35
N GLY A 84 19.09 1.69 2.05
CA GLY A 84 19.07 0.35 1.44
C GLY A 84 17.82 0.08 0.59
N GLU A 85 16.72 0.78 0.84
CA GLU A 85 15.42 0.56 0.17
C GLU A 85 15.07 1.67 -0.83
N LYS A 86 16.08 2.24 -1.49
CA LYS A 86 15.93 3.38 -2.43
C LYS A 86 14.92 3.10 -3.55
N TYR A 87 14.78 1.84 -3.94
CA TYR A 87 13.93 1.40 -5.06
C TYR A 87 12.55 0.91 -4.63
N SER A 88 12.28 0.84 -3.32
CA SER A 88 10.99 0.40 -2.75
C SER A 88 10.57 1.36 -1.63
N PRO A 89 10.38 2.67 -1.93
CA PRO A 89 10.09 3.65 -0.90
C PRO A 89 8.71 3.39 -0.27
N PRO A 90 8.54 3.64 1.05
CA PRO A 90 7.24 3.52 1.69
C PRO A 90 6.22 4.47 1.07
N VAL A 91 4.93 4.16 1.23
CA VAL A 91 3.84 5.00 0.74
C VAL A 91 3.26 5.77 1.92
N ARG A 92 3.24 7.09 1.77
CA ARG A 92 2.64 8.02 2.71
C ARG A 92 1.20 8.30 2.29
N PHE A 93 0.27 8.12 3.22
CA PHE A 93 -1.13 8.46 3.08
C PHE A 93 -1.40 9.69 3.93
N THR A 94 -1.85 10.77 3.31
CA THR A 94 -2.31 11.96 4.03
C THR A 94 -3.82 12.09 3.89
N ARG A 95 -4.51 12.53 4.95
CA ARG A 95 -5.92 12.90 4.83
C ARG A 95 -6.02 14.06 3.85
N GLY A 96 -6.67 13.81 2.72
CA GLY A 96 -7.10 14.89 1.86
C GLY A 96 -8.44 15.35 2.40
N LYS A 97 -8.61 16.65 2.69
CA LYS A 97 -9.96 17.22 2.56
C LYS A 97 -10.44 16.80 1.18
N ALA A 98 -11.50 16.00 1.11
CA ALA A 98 -12.24 15.79 -0.12
C ALA A 98 -12.38 17.18 -0.74
N TRP A 99 -12.00 17.32 -2.00
CA TRP A 99 -12.18 18.59 -2.69
C TRP A 99 -13.69 18.82 -2.69
N SER A 100 -14.20 19.60 -1.73
CA SER A 100 -15.46 20.29 -1.88
C SER A 100 -15.23 21.23 -3.04
N SER A 101 -15.51 20.75 -4.25
CA SER A 101 -15.81 21.61 -5.37
C SER A 101 -16.98 22.47 -4.90
N HIS A 102 -16.68 23.74 -4.61
CA HIS A 102 -17.67 24.78 -4.41
C HIS A 102 -17.94 25.41 -5.78
#